data_AF-A0A2W1BWF9-F1
#
_entry.id   AF-A0A2W1BWF9-F1
#
_cell.length_a   1.000
_cell.length_b   1.000
_cell.length_c   1.000
_cell.angle_alpha   90.00
_cell.angle_beta   90.00
_cell.angle_gamma   90.00
#
_symmetry.space_group_name_H-M   'P 1'
#
loop_
_entity.id
_entity.type
_entity.pdbx_description
1 polymer ?
#
loop_
_entity_poly.entity_id
_entity_poly.type
_entity_poly.pdbx_seq_one_letter_code
_entity_poly.pdbx_strand_id
1 'polypeptide(L)' 'MAAMGSGRGMMDSQNQVQSDTVDRLKLLYPNVNEEETPLPRSWSTKDKFSYIGLSQNNLRVHYKGSRDETYRND' A
#
# COMPACT_ATOMS: atom_id res chain seq x y z
N MET A 1 24.70 12.25 31.59
CA MET A 1 25.07 11.71 30.26
C MET A 1 23.99 10.69 29.90
N ALA A 2 23.22 10.74 28.81
CA ALA A 2 23.03 11.66 27.70
C ALA A 2 21.51 11.73 27.40
N ALA A 3 21.03 12.87 26.90
CA ALA A 3 19.66 13.08 26.44
C ALA A 3 19.56 12.92 24.91
N MET A 4 18.32 12.85 24.39
CA MET A 4 17.84 12.82 22.98
C MET A 4 17.70 11.43 22.34
N GLY A 5 16.69 11.13 21.52
CA GLY A 5 15.64 11.96 20.91
C GLY A 5 14.49 11.06 20.42
N SER A 6 13.24 11.53 20.52
CA SER A 6 12.54 12.25 19.45
C SER A 6 11.68 11.32 18.58
N GLY A 7 10.39 11.37 18.89
CA GLY A 7 9.24 11.34 17.99
C GLY A 7 9.42 10.74 16.60
N ARG A 8 8.97 9.50 16.41
CA ARG A 8 8.59 8.95 15.10
C ARG A 8 7.29 8.13 15.21
N GLY A 9 6.28 8.67 15.90
CA GLY A 9 4.98 8.03 16.07
C GLY A 9 3.83 8.65 15.27
N MET A 10 4.03 9.79 14.59
CA MET A 10 2.92 10.62 14.10
C MET A 10 2.92 10.95 12.60
N MET A 11 3.88 10.47 11.80
CA MET A 11 3.95 10.82 10.37
C MET A 11 3.18 9.87 9.43
N ASP A 12 2.64 8.74 9.90
CA ASP A 12 1.87 7.82 9.04
C ASP A 12 0.40 8.27 8.85
N SER A 13 -0.11 9.14 9.71
CA SER A 13 -1.53 9.57 9.69
C SER A 13 -1.80 10.82 8.86
N GLN A 14 -0.77 11.55 8.40
CA GLN A 14 -0.95 12.82 7.67
C GLN A 14 -0.94 12.68 6.13
N ASN A 15 -0.61 11.52 5.58
CA ASN A 15 -0.63 11.31 4.12
C ASN A 15 -2.00 10.87 3.58
N GLN A 16 -2.97 10.54 4.44
CA GLN A 16 -4.29 10.07 4.01
C GLN A 16 -5.26 11.19 3.60
N VAL A 17 -4.99 12.46 3.93
CA VAL A 17 -5.94 13.58 3.75
C VAL A 17 -5.46 14.62 2.72
N GLN A 18 -4.27 14.45 2.12
CA GLN A 18 -3.72 15.44 1.18
C GLN A 18 -4.08 15.21 -0.30
N SER A 19 -4.77 14.11 -0.64
CA SER A 19 -5.20 13.88 -2.03
C SER A 19 -6.54 14.55 -2.37
N ASP A 20 -7.20 15.18 -1.41
CA ASP A 20 -8.60 15.60 -1.55
C ASP A 20 -8.82 16.89 -2.35
N THR A 21 -7.77 17.64 -2.72
CA THR A 21 -7.94 18.93 -3.42
C THR A 21 -7.60 18.90 -4.90
N VAL A 22 -6.74 17.98 -5.36
CA VAL A 22 -6.40 17.82 -6.79
C VAL A 22 -6.12 16.35 -7.07
N ASP A 23 -6.86 15.75 -8.02
CA ASP A 23 -6.61 14.38 -8.47
C ASP A 23 -5.27 14.33 -9.24
N ARG A 24 -4.21 13.98 -8.52
CA ARG A 24 -2.83 14.00 -9.03
C ARG A 24 -2.64 13.10 -10.25
N LEU A 25 -3.45 12.04 -10.36
CA LEU A 25 -3.41 11.12 -11.49
C LEU A 25 -3.87 11.83 -12.78
N LYS A 26 -4.90 12.67 -12.71
CA LYS A 26 -5.37 13.47 -13.86
C LYS A 26 -4.34 14.49 -14.33
N LEU A 27 -3.55 15.05 -13.40
CA LEU A 27 -2.46 15.96 -13.75
C LEU A 27 -1.30 15.24 -14.46
N LEU A 28 -0.97 14.02 -14.00
CA LEU A 28 0.11 13.22 -14.58
C LEU A 28 -0.31 12.56 -15.90
N TYR A 29 -1.59 12.22 -16.03
CA TYR A 29 -2.14 11.47 -17.15
C TYR A 29 -3.38 12.16 -17.74
N PRO A 30 -3.23 13.39 -18.28
CA PRO A 30 -4.37 14.18 -18.76
C PRO A 30 -5.10 13.56 -19.97
N ASN A 31 -4.42 12.70 -20.73
CA ASN A 31 -4.98 12.03 -21.90
C ASN A 31 -5.60 10.67 -21.59
N VAL A 32 -5.56 10.22 -20.33
CA VAL A 32 -6.15 8.94 -19.94
C VAL A 32 -7.61 9.15 -19.56
N ASN A 33 -8.50 8.44 -20.26
CA ASN A 33 -9.90 8.37 -19.90
C ASN A 33 -10.11 7.29 -18.81
N GLU A 34 -10.40 7.70 -17.59
CA GLU A 34 -10.59 6.79 -16.45
C GLU A 34 -11.86 5.93 -16.57
N GLU A 35 -12.85 6.33 -17.38
CA GLU A 35 -14.10 5.56 -17.57
C GLU A 35 -13.89 4.34 -18.49
N GLU A 36 -13.01 4.46 -19.49
CA GLU A 36 -12.63 3.33 -20.35
C GLU A 36 -11.47 2.52 -19.77
N THR A 37 -10.46 3.23 -19.24
CA THR A 37 -9.20 2.64 -18.81
C THR A 37 -8.80 3.20 -17.43
N PRO A 38 -9.37 2.66 -16.34
CA PRO A 38 -9.07 3.15 -15.00
C PRO A 38 -7.60 2.88 -14.64
N LEU A 39 -6.94 3.90 -14.11
CA LEU A 39 -5.56 3.78 -13.65
C LEU A 39 -5.49 2.94 -12.36
N PRO A 40 -4.43 2.13 -12.17
CA PRO A 40 -4.28 1.33 -10.95
C PRO A 40 -4.02 2.25 -9.74
N ARG A 41 -4.99 2.30 -8.81
CA ARG A 41 -4.92 3.13 -7.59
C ARG A 41 -4.46 2.36 -6.35
N SER A 42 -4.63 1.03 -6.33
CA SER A 42 -4.26 0.16 -5.20
C SER A 42 -4.05 -1.29 -5.64
N TRP A 43 -3.51 -2.12 -4.74
CA TRP A 43 -3.37 -3.56 -4.98
C TRP A 43 -4.75 -4.25 -5.03
N SER A 44 -4.88 -5.26 -5.88
CA SER A 44 -6.09 -6.09 -5.96
C SER A 44 -6.18 -7.06 -4.80
N THR A 45 -7.35 -7.15 -4.16
CA THR A 45 -7.61 -8.15 -3.09
C THR A 45 -7.90 -9.53 -3.65
N LYS A 46 -8.36 -9.60 -4.91
CA LYS A 46 -8.73 -10.84 -5.62
C LYS A 46 -7.56 -11.41 -6.39
N ASP A 47 -6.81 -10.55 -7.07
CA ASP A 47 -5.67 -10.94 -7.91
C ASP A 47 -4.37 -10.81 -7.11
N LYS A 48 -4.19 -11.74 -6.17
CA LYS A 48 -2.98 -11.84 -5.35
C LYS A 48 -2.78 -13.27 -4.87
N PHE A 49 -1.53 -13.67 -4.66
CA PHE A 49 -1.22 -14.96 -4.08
C PHE A 49 -1.62 -15.03 -2.59
N SER A 50 -1.91 -16.23 -2.09
CA SER A 50 -2.40 -16.46 -0.72
C SER A 50 -1.44 -15.94 0.36
N TYR A 51 -0.13 -15.93 0.10
CA TYR A 51 0.89 -15.44 1.03
C TYR A 51 1.02 -13.92 1.05
N ILE A 52 0.28 -13.22 0.19
CA ILE A 52 0.22 -11.76 0.17
C ILE A 52 -0.96 -11.29 1.01
N GLY A 53 -0.65 -10.53 2.06
CA GLY A 53 -1.60 -9.75 2.84
C GLY A 53 -1.56 -8.27 2.44
N LEU A 54 -2.72 -7.62 2.45
CA LEU A 54 -2.89 -6.20 2.12
C LEU A 54 -3.45 -5.46 3.33
N SER A 55 -2.97 -4.23 3.57
CA SER A 55 -3.46 -3.32 4.61
C SER A 55 -3.38 -1.86 4.14
N GLN A 56 -3.79 -0.90 4.98
CA GLN A 56 -3.80 0.53 4.68
C GLN A 56 -4.44 0.83 3.30
N ASN A 57 -5.75 0.54 3.19
CA ASN A 57 -6.53 0.75 1.95
C ASN A 57 -5.95 -0.02 0.73
N ASN A 58 -5.39 -1.20 0.97
CA ASN A 58 -4.74 -2.03 -0.05
C ASN A 58 -3.54 -1.35 -0.72
N LEU A 59 -2.85 -0.45 -0.03
CA LEU A 59 -1.61 0.18 -0.53
C LEU A 59 -0.37 -0.46 0.08
N ARG A 60 -0.52 -1.13 1.23
CA ARG A 60 0.59 -1.77 1.93
C ARG A 60 0.54 -3.28 1.79
N VAL A 61 1.62 -3.86 1.28
CA VAL A 61 1.82 -5.30 1.15
C VAL A 61 2.61 -5.83 2.34
N HIS A 62 2.21 -6.99 2.85
CA HIS A 62 2.99 -7.76 3.81
C HIS A 62 2.96 -9.26 3.46
N TYR A 63 4.08 -9.94 3.70
CA TYR A 63 4.16 -11.39 3.53
C TYR A 63 3.54 -12.08 4.75
N LYS A 64 2.65 -13.05 4.52
CA LYS A 64 1.99 -13.86 5.56
C LYS A 64 2.09 -15.36 5.32
N GLY A 65 2.97 -15.80 4.43
CA GLY A 65 3.18 -17.23 4.21
C GLY A 65 3.78 -17.90 5.44
N SER A 66 3.25 -19.06 5.81
CA SER A 66 3.79 -19.88 6.90
C SER A 66 5.05 -20.60 6.43
N ARG A 67 6.07 -20.68 7.30
CA ARG A 67 7.34 -21.37 7.01
C ARG A 67 7.20 -22.90 6.90
N ASP A 68 6.06 -23.46 7.34
CA ASP A 68 5.89 -24.90 7.55
C ASP A 68 5.77 -25.74 6.27
N GLU A 69 5.62 -25.13 5.09
CA GLU A 69 5.66 -25.88 3.82
C GLU A 69 7.08 -26.22 3.36
N THR A 70 8.12 -25.65 3.99
CA THR A 70 9.52 -25.94 3.62
C THR A 70 10.11 -27.20 4.25
N TYR A 71 9.40 -27.86 5.18
CA TYR A 71 9.88 -29.07 5.88
C TYR A 71 8.80 -30.16 5.99
N ARG A 72 8.17 -30.52 4.87
CA ARG A 72 7.23 -31.66 4.81
C ARG A 72 7.64 -32.65 3.73
N ASN A 73 8.90 -33.07 3.76
CA ASN A 73 9.40 -34.26 3.06
C ASN A 73 10.48 -34.91 3.94
N ASP A 74 10.04 -35.72 4.90
CA ASP A 74 10.73 -36.93 5.40
C ASP A 74 9.66 -37.90 5.88
#